data_AF-A0A2V9PTT4-F1
#
_entry.id   AF-A0A2V9PTT4-F1
#
_cell.length_a   1.000
_cell.length_b   1.000
_cell.length_c   1.000
_cell.angle_alpha   90.00
_cell.angle_beta   90.00
_cell.angle_gamma   90.00
#
_symmetry.space_group_name_H-M   'P 1'
#
loop_
_entity.id
_entity.type
_entity.pdbx_description
1 polymer ?
#
loop_
_entity_poly.entity_id
_entity_poly.type
_entity_poly.pdbx_seq_one_letter_code
_entity_poly.pdbx_strand_id
1 'polypeptide(L)'
;MYGARTRNGFVPASRREVFSELKHLVTPACPFVNLPETRRSRFGEELNAEKIKKGVWLRPEAVAQIEFLEWTEADRLRHSKFVGLREDKNPRSVVKEHASEA
;
A
#
# COMPACT_ATOMS: atom_id res chain seq x y z
N MET A 1 -2.87 -3.94 7.31
CA MET A 1 -1.41 -4.09 7.56
C MET A 1 -0.66 -3.31 6.48
N TYR A 2 0.47 -2.65 6.79
CA TYR A 2 1.36 -2.10 5.76
C TYR A 2 2.04 -3.27 5.04
N GLY A 3 2.01 -3.30 3.70
CA GLY A 3 2.56 -4.38 2.88
C GLY A 3 3.80 -3.96 2.07
N ALA A 4 3.77 -2.80 1.40
CA ALA A 4 4.93 -2.26 0.69
C ALA A 4 4.73 -0.78 0.32
N ARG A 5 5.81 -0.13 -0.10
CA ARG A 5 5.77 1.17 -0.78
C ARG A 5 5.84 0.96 -2.29
N THR A 6 4.74 1.20 -2.99
CA THR A 6 4.68 1.09 -4.45
C THR A 6 4.93 2.44 -5.11
N ARG A 7 5.98 2.54 -5.93
CA ARG A 7 6.29 3.74 -6.75
C ARG A 7 6.14 3.50 -8.25
N ASN A 8 6.30 2.25 -8.69
CA ASN A 8 6.25 1.86 -10.10
C ASN A 8 4.79 1.69 -10.57
N GLY A 9 4.56 1.83 -11.87
CA GLY A 9 3.25 1.59 -12.50
C GLY A 9 2.35 2.83 -12.61
N PHE A 10 2.70 3.94 -11.96
CA PHE A 10 1.95 5.19 -12.06
C PHE A 10 2.35 6.00 -13.30
N VAL A 11 1.41 6.21 -14.22
CA VAL A 11 1.52 7.13 -15.36
C VAL A 11 0.76 8.43 -15.07
N PRO A 12 0.99 9.55 -15.80
CA PRO A 12 0.32 10.82 -15.49
C PRO A 12 -1.22 10.73 -15.41
N ALA A 13 -1.85 9.92 -16.26
CA ALA A 13 -3.29 9.68 -16.21
C ALA A 13 -3.72 8.98 -14.92
N SER A 14 -3.14 7.82 -14.61
CA SER A 14 -3.50 7.06 -13.41
C SER A 14 -3.15 7.79 -12.10
N ARG A 15 -2.12 8.66 -12.09
CA ARG A 15 -1.85 9.54 -10.93
C ARG A 15 -3.00 10.50 -10.65
N ARG A 16 -3.60 11.09 -11.69
CA ARG A 16 -4.72 12.04 -11.53
C ARG A 16 -5.97 11.34 -11.05
N GLU A 17 -6.26 10.17 -11.63
CA GLU A 17 -7.37 9.30 -11.23
C GLU A 17 -7.24 8.90 -9.76
N VAL A 18 -6.10 8.29 -9.40
CA VAL A 18 -5.82 7.88 -8.02
C VAL A 18 -5.87 9.06 -7.06
N PHE A 19 -5.31 10.22 -7.42
CA PHE A 19 -5.41 11.39 -6.57
C PHE A 19 -6.86 11.86 -6.37
N SER A 20 -7.69 11.82 -7.43
CA SER A 20 -9.10 12.22 -7.35
C SER A 20 -9.87 11.34 -6.37
N GLU A 21 -9.65 10.04 -6.41
CA GLU A 21 -10.30 9.09 -5.50
C GLU A 21 -9.79 9.24 -4.06
N LEU A 22 -8.47 9.37 -3.88
CA LEU A 22 -7.87 9.37 -2.55
C LEU A 22 -8.05 10.70 -1.78
N LYS A 23 -8.21 11.85 -2.45
CA LYS A 23 -8.26 13.17 -1.78
C LYS A 23 -9.36 13.30 -0.73
N HIS A 24 -10.45 12.55 -0.88
CA HIS A 24 -11.60 12.55 0.05
C HIS A 24 -11.43 11.57 1.22
N LEU A 25 -10.42 10.71 1.15
CA LEU A 25 -10.15 9.69 2.15
C LEU A 25 -9.16 10.17 3.22
N VAL A 26 -8.67 11.40 3.17
CA VAL A 26 -7.69 11.92 4.14
C VAL A 26 -8.19 11.78 5.57
N THR A 27 -7.31 11.31 6.45
CA THR A 27 -7.54 11.12 7.89
C THR A 27 -6.30 11.55 8.67
N PRO A 28 -6.44 12.08 9.91
CA PRO A 28 -5.29 12.44 10.73
C PRO A 28 -4.55 11.23 11.31
N ALA A 29 -5.19 10.07 11.40
CA ALA A 29 -4.64 8.89 12.07
C ALA A 29 -4.09 7.85 11.09
N CYS A 30 -2.94 7.25 11.43
CA CYS A 30 -2.37 6.14 10.67
C CYS A 30 -3.31 4.91 10.73
N PRO A 31 -3.78 4.37 9.59
CA PRO A 31 -4.68 3.20 9.58
C PRO A 31 -3.94 1.86 9.74
N PHE A 32 -2.60 1.87 9.72
CA PHE A 32 -1.81 0.65 9.76
C PHE A 32 -1.55 0.16 11.18
N VAL A 33 -2.00 -1.05 11.48
CA VAL A 33 -1.85 -1.69 12.80
C VAL A 33 -0.42 -2.15 13.13
N ASN A 34 0.43 -2.38 12.13
CA ASN A 34 1.79 -2.92 12.28
C ASN A 34 2.89 -1.86 12.07
N LEU A 35 2.52 -0.58 12.16
CA LEU A 35 3.46 0.54 12.12
C LEU A 35 3.57 1.19 13.51
N PRO A 36 4.71 1.80 13.87
CA PRO A 36 5.95 1.91 13.09
C PRO A 36 6.72 0.60 12.94
N GLU A 37 7.47 0.49 11.85
CA GLU A 37 8.42 -0.60 11.69
C GLU A 37 9.59 -0.42 12.67
N THR A 38 9.87 -1.45 13.46
CA THR A 38 10.97 -1.47 14.44
C THR A 38 12.27 -2.01 13.84
N ARG A 39 12.18 -2.89 12.84
CA ARG A 39 13.34 -3.45 12.14
C ARG A 39 13.80 -2.50 11.04
N ARG A 40 15.11 -2.21 11.01
CA ARG A 40 15.71 -1.42 9.92
C ARG A 40 15.75 -2.27 8.65
N SER A 41 15.22 -1.75 7.55
CA SER A 41 15.44 -2.35 6.23
C SER A 41 16.84 -1.98 5.76
N ARG A 42 17.57 -2.96 5.20
CA ARG A 42 18.88 -2.74 4.60
C ARG A 42 18.87 -1.67 3.50
N PHE A 43 17.70 -1.42 2.90
CA PHE A 43 17.51 -0.46 1.81
C PHE A 43 16.83 0.85 2.28
N GLY A 44 16.62 1.05 3.59
CA GLY A 44 16.02 2.27 4.14
C GLY A 44 14.54 2.44 3.79
N GLU A 45 13.87 1.37 3.39
CA GLU A 45 12.47 1.38 2.98
C GLU A 45 11.50 1.42 4.17
N GLU A 46 11.99 1.20 5.39
CA GLU A 46 11.15 1.09 6.58
C GLU A 46 10.37 2.39 6.86
N LEU A 47 9.11 2.27 7.28
CA LEU A 47 8.28 3.33 7.84
C LEU A 47 8.50 3.43 9.35
N ASN A 48 9.56 4.14 9.73
CA ASN A 48 9.84 4.50 11.11
C ASN A 48 8.96 5.66 11.59
N ALA A 49 8.98 5.95 12.90
CA ALA A 49 8.16 6.99 13.52
C ALA A 49 8.33 8.38 12.87
N GLU A 50 9.54 8.73 12.45
CA GLU A 50 9.82 10.02 11.80
C GLU A 50 9.22 10.12 10.41
N LYS A 51 9.23 9.04 9.63
CA LYS A 51 8.58 8.98 8.30
C LYS A 51 7.06 8.98 8.44
N ILE A 52 6.51 8.34 9.46
CA ILE A 52 5.07 8.33 9.76
C ILE A 52 4.56 9.75 10.02
N LYS A 53 5.30 10.56 10.79
CA LYS A 53 4.92 11.97 11.05
C LYS A 53 4.80 12.83 9.78
N LYS A 54 5.48 12.45 8.70
CA LYS A 54 5.47 13.18 7.42
C LYS A 54 4.45 12.64 6.41
N GLY A 55 3.79 11.53 6.73
CA GLY A 55 2.82 10.89 5.85
C GLY A 55 1.47 11.60 5.86
N VAL A 56 0.79 11.58 4.71
CA VAL A 56 -0.66 11.84 4.63
C VAL A 56 -1.37 10.50 4.75
N TRP A 57 -2.26 10.36 5.73
CA TRP A 57 -2.99 9.12 5.95
C TRP A 57 -4.34 9.15 5.27
N LEU A 58 -4.79 7.98 4.85
CA LEU A 58 -6.07 7.79 4.17
C LEU A 58 -6.89 6.72 4.90
N ARG A 59 -8.21 6.85 4.87
CA ARG A 59 -9.12 5.79 5.30
C ARG A 59 -8.96 4.58 4.38
N PRO A 60 -8.96 3.34 4.91
CA PRO A 60 -8.76 2.12 4.14
C PRO A 60 -10.02 1.73 3.35
N GLU A 61 -10.43 2.59 2.42
CA GLU A 61 -11.66 2.46 1.62
C GLU A 61 -11.41 2.25 0.12
N ALA A 62 -10.22 2.57 -0.38
CA ALA A 62 -9.84 2.33 -1.78
C ALA A 62 -9.08 1.01 -1.95
N VAL A 63 -9.41 0.26 -2.99
CA VAL A 63 -8.71 -0.98 -3.36
C VAL A 63 -7.91 -0.74 -4.63
N ALA A 64 -6.67 -1.23 -4.65
CA ALA A 64 -5.78 -1.18 -5.81
C ALA A 64 -5.28 -2.59 -6.15
N GLN A 65 -5.15 -2.85 -7.44
CA GLN A 65 -4.45 -4.02 -7.95
C GLN A 65 -2.96 -3.72 -8.05
N ILE A 66 -2.16 -4.60 -7.43
CA ILE A 66 -0.70 -4.50 -7.38
C ILE A 66 -0.12 -5.79 -7.97
N GLU A 67 0.72 -5.63 -8.97
CA GLU A 67 1.55 -6.71 -9.51
C GLU A 67 2.84 -6.77 -8.67
N PHE A 68 3.26 -7.95 -8.23
CA PHE A 68 4.46 -8.14 -7.41
C PHE A 68 5.09 -9.51 -7.67
N LEU A 69 6.37 -9.66 -7.35
CA LEU A 69 7.13 -10.89 -7.60
C LEU A 69 6.85 -11.97 -6.55
N GLU A 70 6.94 -11.61 -5.27
CA GLU A 70 6.80 -12.55 -4.16
C GLU A 70 6.41 -11.84 -2.85
N TRP A 71 5.85 -12.61 -1.93
CA TRP A 71 5.76 -12.25 -0.52
C TRP A 71 7.05 -12.64 0.20
N THR A 72 7.69 -11.70 0.89
CA THR A 72 8.83 -12.00 1.76
C THR A 72 8.36 -12.65 3.07
N GLU A 73 9.27 -13.31 3.80
CA GLU A 73 9.03 -13.80 5.17
C GLU A 73 8.56 -12.71 6.16
N ALA A 74 8.88 -11.44 5.88
CA ALA A 74 8.45 -10.29 6.69
C ALA A 74 7.09 -9.71 6.27
N ASP A 75 6.26 -10.46 5.53
CA ASP A 75 4.95 -10.03 5.00
C ASP A 75 5.03 -8.75 4.14
N ARG A 76 6.09 -8.62 3.34
CA ARG A 76 6.30 -7.54 2.37
C ARG A 76 6.10 -8.01 0.94
N LEU A 77 5.61 -7.11 0.09
CA LEU A 77 5.59 -7.31 -1.36
C LEU A 77 6.96 -6.94 -1.95
N ARG A 78 7.53 -7.84 -2.77
CA ARG A 78 8.78 -7.56 -3.49
C ARG A 78 8.51 -7.16 -4.94
N HIS A 79 9.21 -6.14 -5.43
CA HIS A 79 9.07 -5.61 -6.80
C HIS A 79 7.63 -5.20 -7.15
N SER A 80 6.93 -4.57 -6.20
CA SER A 80 5.54 -4.13 -6.37
C SER A 80 5.39 -3.03 -7.43
N LYS A 81 4.36 -3.14 -8.25
CA LYS A 81 3.98 -2.21 -9.33
C LYS A 81 2.47 -2.00 -9.32
N PHE A 82 2.05 -0.74 -9.41
CA PHE A 82 0.64 -0.38 -9.51
C PHE A 82 0.08 -0.77 -10.88
N VAL A 83 -1.10 -1.42 -10.88
CA VAL A 83 -1.83 -1.79 -12.10
C VAL A 83 -3.04 -0.88 -12.31
N GLY A 84 -3.87 -0.71 -11.29
CA GLY A 84 -5.10 0.10 -11.37
C GLY A 84 -5.89 0.10 -10.06
N LEU A 85 -6.91 0.95 -9.97
CA LEU A 85 -7.90 0.90 -8.90
C LEU A 85 -8.95 -0.18 -9.19
N ARG A 86 -9.57 -0.69 -8.13
CA ARG A 86 -10.57 -1.77 -8.17
C ARG A 86 -11.82 -1.36 -7.39
N GLU A 87 -12.69 -0.61 -8.04
CA GLU A 87 -13.97 -0.18 -7.47
C GLU A 87 -14.96 -1.34 -7.29
N ASP A 88 -14.73 -2.45 -8.00
CA ASP A 88 -15.53 -3.67 -7.93
C ASP A 88 -15.29 -4.50 -6.66
N LYS A 89 -14.21 -4.24 -5.92
CA LYS A 89 -13.82 -5.03 -4.74
C LYS A 89 -14.12 -4.29 -3.43
N ASN A 90 -14.65 -5.02 -2.45
CA ASN A 90 -14.83 -4.52 -1.10
C ASN A 90 -13.46 -4.45 -0.37
N PRO A 91 -13.07 -3.31 0.22
CA PRO A 91 -11.81 -3.20 0.98
C PRO A 91 -11.67 -4.22 2.11
N ARG A 92 -12.79 -4.62 2.73
CA ARG A 92 -12.80 -5.61 3.83
C ARG A 92 -12.63 -7.05 3.37
N SER A 93 -12.81 -7.35 2.09
CA SER A 93 -12.61 -8.70 1.54
C SER A 93 -11.18 -8.92 1.03
N VAL A 94 -10.31 -7.90 1.08
CA VAL A 94 -8.92 -8.02 0.64
C VAL A 94 -8.13 -8.82 1.68
N VAL A 95 -7.62 -9.97 1.26
CA VAL A 95 -6.79 -10.86 2.07
C VAL A 95 -5.42 -11.06 1.43
N LYS A 96 -4.46 -11.61 2.17
CA LYS A 96 -3.14 -11.96 1.65
C LYS A 96 -3.29 -13.18 0.73
N GLU A 97 -3.18 -12.97 -0.58
CA GLU A 97 -3.25 -14.05 -1.57
C GLU A 97 -1.94 -14.85 -1.58
N HIS A 98 -2.05 -16.18 -1.51
CA HIS A 98 -0.93 -17.13 -1.59
C HIS A 98 -0.92 -17.80 -2.98
N ALA A 99 0.26 -18.13 -3.51
CA ALA A 99 0.45 -18.68 -4.86
C ALA A 99 -0.28 -20.01 -5.13
N SER A 100 -0.89 -20.63 -4.12
CA SER A 100 -1.71 -21.84 -4.22
C SER A 100 -3.16 -21.59 -4.65
N GLU A 101 -3.60 -20.34 -4.84
CA GLU A 101 -4.98 -19.98 -5.16
C GLU A 101 -5.08 -19.04 -6.38
N ALA A 102 -4.41 -19.41 -7.48
CA ALA A 102 -4.55 -18.78 -8.78
C ALA A 102 -5.11 -19.78 -9.81
#